data_AF-A0A2A5T1J3-F1
#
_entry.id   AF-A0A2A5T1J3-F1
#
_cell.length_a   1.000
_cell.length_b   1.000
_cell.length_c   1.000
_cell.angle_alpha   90.00
_cell.angle_beta   90.00
_cell.angle_gamma   90.00
#
_symmetry.space_group_name_H-M   'P 1'
#
loop_
_entity.id
_entity.type
_entity.pdbx_description
1 polymer ?
#
loop_
_entity_poly.entity_id
_entity_poly.type
_entity_poly.pdbx_seq_one_letter_code
_entity_poly.pdbx_strand_id
1 'polypeptide(L)'
;MTEVLFWMITALMVLSSITLLIFPIFLEKDKNESARRDELNKAFFRDRMEELQEETQKGRVENQSELVTELQQSLLDDIPSQKHTESKVRFLPIMLLPGVIFLVLLSYFLYAIFGNIHNVVLWYHTADKLPELSQRLMLETDIQMNKHEMDALILALRTKLQQTPNDAIGWLLLGRIGMKNRDIKTAEGAMIKAYKLAPDNVDIKFSYAQLLIFMGGENNAAIARKLLLDVTNKDHANM
;
A
#
# COMPACT_ATOMS: atom_id res chain seq x y z
N MET A 1 10.45 -11.25 -7.79
CA MET A 1 9.35 -12.00 -7.14
C MET A 1 8.60 -11.18 -6.08
N THR A 2 8.82 -9.87 -5.97
CA THR A 2 8.23 -9.02 -4.91
C THR A 2 6.88 -8.41 -5.28
N GLU A 3 6.65 -8.10 -6.57
CA GLU A 3 5.41 -7.42 -6.98
C GLU A 3 4.16 -8.31 -6.92
N VAL A 4 4.27 -9.57 -7.33
CA VAL A 4 3.14 -10.52 -7.27
C VAL A 4 2.74 -10.81 -5.82
N LEU A 5 3.72 -10.86 -4.91
CA LEU A 5 3.48 -11.05 -3.48
C LEU A 5 2.76 -9.86 -2.86
N PHE A 6 3.13 -8.63 -3.26
CA PHE A 6 2.45 -7.41 -2.85
C PHE A 6 0.97 -7.40 -3.26
N TRP A 7 0.67 -7.73 -4.53
CA TRP A 7 -0.72 -7.79 -5.01
C TRP A 7 -1.53 -8.92 -4.36
N MET A 8 -0.92 -10.08 -4.07
CA MET A 8 -1.60 -11.17 -3.35
C MET A 8 -1.97 -10.80 -1.92
N ILE A 9 -1.05 -10.17 -1.17
CA ILE A 9 -1.32 -9.73 0.21
C ILE A 9 -2.42 -8.65 0.22
N THR A 10 -2.36 -7.72 -0.73
CA THR A 10 -3.37 -6.66 -0.88
C THR A 10 -4.76 -7.26 -1.17
N ALA A 11 -4.84 -8.21 -2.11
CA ALA A 11 -6.09 -8.88 -2.44
C ALA A 11 -6.66 -9.65 -1.24
N LEU A 12 -5.81 -10.36 -0.48
CA LEU A 12 -6.21 -11.09 0.72
C LEU A 12 -6.77 -10.18 1.81
N MET A 13 -6.14 -9.02 2.06
CA MET A 13 -6.61 -8.05 3.05
C MET A 13 -7.96 -7.43 2.65
N VAL A 14 -8.13 -7.06 1.37
CA VAL A 14 -9.40 -6.54 0.86
C VAL A 14 -10.51 -7.58 1.01
N LEU A 15 -10.23 -8.84 0.65
CA LEU A 15 -11.20 -9.93 0.77
C LEU A 15 -11.60 -10.18 2.24
N SER A 16 -10.63 -10.15 3.15
CA SER A 16 -10.87 -10.29 4.58
C SER A 16 -11.72 -9.15 5.14
N SER A 17 -11.42 -7.91 4.74
CA SER A 17 -12.20 -6.72 5.15
C SER A 17 -13.64 -6.78 4.65
N ILE A 18 -13.86 -7.16 3.38
CA ILE A 18 -15.19 -7.36 2.81
C ILE A 18 -15.94 -8.45 3.57
N THR A 19 -15.28 -9.58 3.85
CA THR A 19 -15.88 -10.71 4.56
C THR A 19 -16.31 -10.29 5.98
N LEU A 20 -15.46 -9.58 6.72
CA LEU A 20 -15.76 -9.12 8.07
C LEU A 20 -16.87 -8.07 8.12
N LEU A 21 -17.01 -7.22 7.09
CA LEU A 21 -18.09 -6.24 7.02
C LEU A 21 -19.43 -6.88 6.63
N ILE A 22 -19.41 -7.90 5.78
CA ILE A 22 -20.60 -8.54 5.25
C ILE A 22 -21.11 -9.67 6.18
N PHE A 23 -20.22 -10.38 6.85
CA PHE A 23 -20.55 -11.46 7.80
C PHE A 23 -21.60 -11.08 8.86
N PRO A 24 -21.52 -9.92 9.56
CA PRO A 24 -22.53 -9.55 10.55
C PRO A 24 -23.88 -9.19 9.94
N ILE A 25 -23.96 -8.84 8.64
CA ILE A 25 -25.21 -8.54 7.95
C ILE A 25 -26.01 -9.81 7.66
N PHE A 26 -25.33 -10.93 7.43
CA PHE A 26 -25.97 -12.24 7.29
C PHE A 26 -26.26 -12.93 8.63
N LEU A 27 -25.73 -12.40 9.72
CA LEU A 27 -26.03 -12.85 11.08
C LEU A 27 -27.27 -12.15 11.68
N GLU A 28 -28.29 -11.87 10.86
CA GLU A 28 -29.63 -11.56 11.39
C GLU A 28 -30.26 -12.83 11.99
N LYS A 29 -30.08 -12.99 13.30
CA LYS A 29 -30.82 -13.96 14.11
C LYS A 29 -31.43 -13.21 15.30
N ASP A 30 -32.51 -12.46 15.05
CA ASP A 30 -33.52 -12.11 16.08
C ASP A 30 -34.76 -11.43 15.46
N LYS A 31 -35.40 -12.11 14.49
CA LYS A 31 -36.77 -11.80 14.05
C LYS A 31 -37.80 -12.84 14.52
N ASN A 32 -37.38 -13.80 15.34
CA ASN A 32 -38.16 -15.01 15.62
C ASN A 32 -38.80 -15.04 17.01
N GLU A 33 -38.59 -14.00 17.83
CA GLU A 33 -39.16 -13.98 19.18
C GLU A 33 -40.66 -13.61 19.17
N SER A 34 -41.07 -12.64 18.34
CA SER A 34 -42.48 -12.28 18.16
C SER A 34 -43.27 -13.40 17.47
N ALA A 35 -42.74 -13.97 16.38
CA ALA A 35 -43.38 -15.07 15.65
C ALA A 35 -43.59 -16.33 16.52
N ARG A 36 -42.62 -16.69 17.37
CA ARG A 36 -42.74 -17.83 18.31
C ARG A 36 -43.72 -17.55 19.45
N ARG A 37 -43.85 -16.30 19.92
CA ARG A 37 -44.82 -15.92 20.96
C ARG A 37 -46.26 -15.93 20.44
N ASP A 38 -46.49 -15.44 19.23
CA ASP A 38 -47.81 -15.47 18.59
C ASP A 38 -48.28 -16.90 18.32
N GLU A 39 -47.37 -17.79 17.90
CA GLU A 39 -47.65 -19.21 17.72
C GLU A 39 -47.98 -19.90 19.04
N LEU A 40 -47.25 -19.57 20.12
CA LEU A 40 -47.49 -20.10 21.46
C LEU A 40 -48.84 -19.67 22.04
N ASN A 41 -49.21 -18.39 21.89
CA ASN A 41 -50.49 -17.86 22.37
C ASN A 41 -51.69 -18.51 21.64
N LYS A 42 -51.55 -18.77 20.34
CA LYS A 42 -52.57 -19.51 19.56
C LYS A 42 -52.70 -20.96 20.02
N ALA A 43 -51.60 -21.62 20.36
CA ALA A 43 -51.63 -22.98 20.87
C ALA A 43 -52.33 -23.06 22.23
N PHE A 44 -52.02 -22.15 23.15
CA PHE A 44 -52.63 -22.09 24.48
C PHE A 44 -54.15 -21.80 24.41
N PHE A 45 -54.57 -20.89 23.53
CA PHE A 45 -55.99 -20.60 23.31
C PHE A 45 -56.76 -21.84 22.82
N ARG A 46 -56.16 -22.61 21.91
CA ARG A 46 -56.78 -23.84 21.38
C ARG A 46 -56.95 -24.91 22.46
N ASP A 47 -55.92 -25.11 23.28
CA ASP A 47 -55.93 -26.05 24.41
C ASP A 47 -57.04 -25.69 25.42
N ARG A 48 -57.15 -24.41 25.78
CA ARG A 48 -58.16 -23.94 26.73
C ARG A 48 -59.59 -24.04 26.19
N MET A 49 -59.77 -23.87 24.88
CA MET A 49 -61.06 -24.07 24.21
C MET A 49 -61.51 -25.53 24.22
N GLU A 50 -60.57 -26.47 24.04
CA GLU A 50 -60.84 -27.91 24.09
C GLU A 50 -61.23 -28.34 25.51
N GLU A 51 -60.50 -27.86 26.51
CA GLU A 51 -60.82 -28.09 27.93
C GLU A 51 -62.20 -27.56 28.30
N LEU A 52 -62.53 -26.32 27.88
CA LEU A 52 -63.83 -25.71 28.16
C LEU A 52 -64.98 -26.49 27.50
N GLN A 53 -64.76 -27.02 26.29
CA GLN A 53 -65.74 -27.88 25.61
C GLN A 53 -65.96 -29.18 26.37
N GLU A 54 -64.89 -29.83 26.85
CA GLU A 54 -65.02 -31.03 27.67
C GLU A 54 -65.77 -30.79 28.98
N GLU A 55 -65.47 -29.69 29.68
CA GLU A 55 -66.13 -29.36 30.95
C GLU A 55 -67.61 -29.00 30.76
N THR A 56 -67.95 -28.37 29.63
CA THR A 56 -69.34 -28.10 29.24
C THR A 56 -70.09 -29.40 28.97
N GLN A 57 -69.49 -30.35 28.25
CA GLN A 57 -70.11 -31.67 28.01
C GLN A 57 -70.32 -32.48 29.30
N LYS A 58 -69.43 -32.29 30.29
CA LYS A 58 -69.55 -32.88 31.63
C LYS A 58 -70.58 -32.15 32.52
N GLY A 59 -71.28 -31.15 32.00
CA GLY A 59 -72.31 -30.37 32.71
C GLY A 59 -71.76 -29.46 33.80
N ARG A 60 -70.47 -29.13 33.74
CA ARG A 60 -69.73 -28.42 34.80
C ARG A 60 -69.61 -26.92 34.54
N VAL A 61 -69.89 -26.50 33.30
CA VAL A 61 -69.85 -25.11 32.85
C VAL A 61 -71.25 -24.70 32.43
N GLU A 62 -71.80 -23.70 33.13
CA GLU A 62 -73.18 -23.24 32.94
C GLU A 62 -73.30 -22.23 31.79
N ASN A 63 -72.30 -21.34 31.63
CA ASN A 63 -72.29 -20.24 30.65
C ASN A 63 -71.06 -20.27 29.73
N GLN A 64 -70.97 -21.26 28.84
CA GLN A 64 -69.82 -21.40 27.94
C GLN A 64 -69.56 -20.13 27.09
N SER A 65 -70.61 -19.45 26.64
CA SER A 65 -70.50 -18.25 25.81
C SER A 65 -69.80 -17.07 26.50
N GLU A 66 -69.97 -16.94 27.80
CA GLU A 66 -69.35 -15.87 28.61
C GLU A 66 -67.86 -16.13 28.76
N LEU A 67 -67.48 -17.36 29.10
CA LEU A 67 -66.07 -17.77 29.22
C LEU A 67 -65.29 -17.70 27.89
N VAL A 68 -65.94 -18.02 26.76
CA VAL A 68 -65.31 -17.85 25.43
C VAL A 68 -65.03 -16.38 25.15
N THR A 69 -65.95 -15.49 25.55
CA THR A 69 -65.81 -14.05 25.33
C THR A 69 -64.66 -13.47 26.17
N GLU A 70 -64.55 -13.87 27.44
CA GLU A 70 -63.42 -13.49 28.30
C GLU A 70 -62.08 -14.00 27.76
N LEU A 71 -62.05 -15.24 27.25
CA LEU A 71 -60.83 -15.82 26.67
C LEU A 71 -60.39 -15.07 25.39
N GLN A 72 -61.33 -14.67 24.55
CA GLN A 72 -61.06 -13.85 23.37
C GLN A 72 -60.55 -12.45 23.75
N GLN A 73 -61.13 -11.84 24.78
CA GLN A 73 -60.71 -10.54 25.27
C GLN A 73 -59.30 -10.59 25.89
N SER A 74 -59.03 -11.61 26.72
CA SER A 74 -57.70 -11.85 27.29
C SER A 74 -56.64 -12.07 26.21
N LEU A 75 -56.96 -12.81 25.14
CA LEU A 75 -56.04 -13.00 24.01
C LEU A 75 -55.76 -11.68 23.28
N LEU A 76 -56.77 -10.80 23.17
CA LEU A 76 -56.64 -9.51 22.51
C LEU A 76 -55.80 -8.52 23.35
N ASP A 77 -55.95 -8.57 24.67
CA ASP A 77 -55.19 -7.76 25.62
C ASP A 77 -53.73 -8.25 25.77
N ASP A 78 -53.50 -9.56 25.68
CA ASP A 78 -52.15 -10.18 25.74
C ASP A 78 -51.37 -10.10 24.42
N ILE A 79 -51.95 -9.54 23.36
CA ILE A 79 -51.18 -9.12 22.17
C ILE A 79 -50.60 -7.75 22.49
N PRO A 80 -49.31 -7.63 22.89
CA PRO A 80 -48.73 -6.32 23.12
C PRO A 80 -48.90 -5.54 21.82
N SER A 81 -49.51 -4.36 21.90
CA SER A 81 -49.56 -3.40 20.80
C SER A 81 -48.13 -3.07 20.40
N GLN A 82 -47.56 -3.90 19.53
CA GLN A 82 -46.32 -3.58 18.86
C GLN A 82 -46.67 -2.39 17.98
N LYS A 83 -46.47 -1.19 18.52
CA LYS A 83 -45.88 -0.14 17.70
C LYS A 83 -44.68 -0.80 17.07
N HIS A 84 -44.84 -1.30 15.85
CA HIS A 84 -43.78 -1.42 14.89
C HIS A 84 -43.24 0.00 14.74
N THR A 85 -42.46 0.41 15.73
CA THR A 85 -41.34 1.27 15.49
C THR A 85 -40.50 0.34 14.63
N GLU A 86 -40.70 0.43 13.32
CA GLU A 86 -39.62 0.15 12.40
C GLU A 86 -38.43 0.88 13.01
N SER A 87 -37.61 0.16 13.75
CA SER A 87 -36.28 0.63 14.07
C SER A 87 -35.59 0.60 12.72
N LYS A 88 -35.84 1.65 11.92
CA LYS A 88 -34.86 2.15 10.98
C LYS A 88 -33.61 2.20 11.82
N VAL A 89 -32.75 1.19 11.64
CA VAL A 89 -31.46 1.12 12.29
C VAL A 89 -30.77 2.37 11.77
N ARG A 90 -30.89 3.44 12.56
CA ARG A 90 -30.27 4.71 12.28
C ARG A 90 -28.81 4.34 12.44
N PHE A 91 -28.11 4.06 11.35
CA PHE A 91 -26.69 3.72 11.37
C PHE A 91 -26.00 4.86 12.11
N LEU A 92 -25.78 4.69 13.41
CA LEU A 92 -25.14 5.70 14.21
C LEU A 92 -23.69 5.74 13.72
N PRO A 93 -23.14 6.92 13.36
CA PRO A 93 -21.76 7.05 12.89
C PRO A 93 -20.72 6.53 13.90
N ILE A 94 -21.14 6.32 15.16
CA ILE A 94 -20.36 5.65 16.21
C ILE A 94 -19.96 4.21 15.85
N MET A 95 -20.73 3.51 15.02
CA MET A 95 -20.45 2.11 14.64
C MET A 95 -19.34 2.00 13.58
N LEU A 96 -19.07 3.09 12.84
CA LEU A 96 -17.96 3.18 11.90
C LEU A 96 -16.63 3.54 12.59
N LEU A 97 -16.69 4.08 13.80
CA LEU A 97 -15.55 4.56 14.58
C LEU A 97 -14.44 3.49 14.76
N PRO A 98 -14.73 2.25 15.19
CA PRO A 98 -13.70 1.21 15.28
C PRO A 98 -13.11 0.84 13.92
N GLY A 99 -13.91 0.88 12.84
CA GLY A 99 -13.43 0.64 11.48
C GLY A 99 -12.47 1.72 10.97
N VAL A 100 -12.79 2.99 11.25
CA VAL A 100 -11.90 4.13 10.91
C VAL A 100 -10.60 4.07 11.70
N ILE A 101 -10.68 3.77 13.01
CA ILE A 101 -9.49 3.61 13.86
C ILE A 101 -8.62 2.45 13.34
N PHE A 102 -9.24 1.31 13.02
CA PHE A 102 -8.53 0.18 12.44
C PHE A 102 -7.87 0.54 11.10
N LEU A 103 -8.57 1.28 10.23
CA LEU A 103 -8.04 1.70 8.93
C LEU A 103 -6.85 2.65 9.08
N VAL A 104 -6.91 3.61 10.01
CA VAL A 104 -5.79 4.52 10.30
C VAL A 104 -4.59 3.75 10.85
N LEU A 105 -4.81 2.86 11.83
CA LEU A 105 -3.75 2.04 12.42
C LEU A 105 -3.13 1.11 11.38
N LEU A 106 -3.95 0.48 10.55
CA LEU A 106 -3.49 -0.41 9.49
C LEU A 106 -2.70 0.37 8.43
N SER A 107 -3.13 1.58 8.06
CA SER A 107 -2.39 2.46 7.16
C SER A 107 -1.01 2.82 7.72
N TYR A 108 -0.95 3.21 9.00
CA TYR A 108 0.33 3.58 9.64
C TYR A 108 1.25 2.37 9.79
N PHE A 109 0.68 1.20 10.11
CA PHE A 109 1.41 -0.06 10.20
C PHE A 109 1.98 -0.52 8.85
N LEU A 110 1.18 -0.46 7.79
CA LEU A 110 1.65 -0.76 6.43
C LEU A 110 2.71 0.25 5.99
N TYR A 111 2.54 1.54 6.28
CA TYR A 111 3.57 2.54 6.02
C TYR A 111 4.84 2.30 6.83
N ALA A 112 4.77 1.79 8.06
CA ALA A 112 5.96 1.45 8.82
C ALA A 112 6.74 0.25 8.24
N ILE A 113 6.03 -0.73 7.65
CA ILE A 113 6.65 -1.91 7.04
C ILE A 113 7.18 -1.61 5.62
N PHE A 114 6.38 -0.94 4.80
CA PHE A 114 6.67 -0.71 3.37
C PHE A 114 7.20 0.69 3.07
N GLY A 115 6.87 1.67 3.92
CA GLY A 115 7.30 3.05 3.76
C GLY A 115 8.78 3.16 4.06
N ASN A 116 9.55 3.48 3.03
CA ASN A 116 10.98 3.62 3.15
C ASN A 116 11.37 5.04 3.54
N ILE A 117 10.79 5.54 4.65
CA ILE A 117 11.00 6.91 5.13
C ILE A 117 12.48 7.20 5.39
N HIS A 118 13.23 6.18 5.84
CA HIS A 118 14.66 6.29 6.07
C HIS A 118 15.44 6.60 4.78
N ASN A 119 15.13 5.92 3.68
CA ASN A 119 15.76 6.21 2.38
C ASN A 119 15.40 7.60 1.85
N VAL A 120 14.18 8.08 2.11
CA VAL A 120 13.77 9.44 1.71
C VAL A 120 14.55 10.50 2.50
N VAL A 121 14.68 10.32 3.80
CA VAL A 121 15.46 11.23 4.68
C VAL A 121 16.94 11.20 4.31
N LEU A 122 17.50 10.00 4.06
CA LEU A 122 18.89 9.85 3.62
C LEU A 122 19.13 10.50 2.27
N TRP A 123 18.21 10.34 1.31
CA TRP A 123 18.27 11.01 0.02
C TRP A 123 18.24 12.54 0.17
N TYR A 124 17.35 13.07 1.01
CA TYR A 124 17.23 14.51 1.25
C TYR A 124 18.52 15.10 1.83
N HIS A 125 19.10 14.46 2.85
CA HIS A 125 20.36 14.90 3.43
C HIS A 125 21.56 14.74 2.48
N THR A 126 21.56 13.71 1.63
CA THR A 126 22.64 13.49 0.65
C THR A 126 22.56 14.47 -0.52
N ALA A 127 21.35 14.85 -0.94
CA ALA A 127 21.14 15.86 -1.97
C ALA A 127 21.67 17.24 -1.55
N ASP A 128 21.48 17.60 -0.28
CA ASP A 128 21.98 18.86 0.29
C ASP A 128 23.53 18.93 0.32
N LYS A 129 24.17 17.81 0.68
CA LYS A 129 25.64 17.69 0.75
C LYS A 129 26.32 17.31 -0.57
N LEU A 130 25.54 17.15 -1.64
CA LEU A 130 26.03 16.67 -2.93
C LEU A 130 27.19 17.50 -3.52
N PRO A 131 27.23 18.85 -3.41
CA PRO A 131 28.34 19.64 -3.93
C PRO A 131 29.68 19.29 -3.25
N GLU A 132 29.69 19.21 -1.93
CA GLU A 132 30.88 18.87 -1.14
C GLU A 132 31.34 17.43 -1.43
N LEU A 133 30.39 16.50 -1.49
CA LEU A 133 30.67 15.10 -1.79
C LEU A 133 31.16 14.90 -3.23
N SER A 134 30.64 15.67 -4.19
CA SER A 134 31.11 15.65 -5.57
C SER A 134 32.55 16.11 -5.69
N GLN A 135 32.95 17.15 -4.95
CA GLN A 135 34.34 17.62 -4.91
C GLN A 135 35.26 16.56 -4.30
N ARG A 136 34.85 15.93 -3.19
CA ARG A 136 35.60 14.83 -2.57
C ARG A 136 35.75 13.64 -3.52
N LEU A 137 34.70 13.24 -4.24
CA LEU A 137 34.76 12.13 -5.20
C LEU A 137 35.62 12.42 -6.44
N MET A 138 35.83 13.69 -6.77
CA MET A 138 36.77 14.08 -7.83
C MET A 138 38.23 13.98 -7.37
N LEU A 139 38.49 14.20 -6.07
CA LEU A 139 39.83 14.15 -5.46
C LEU A 139 40.22 12.74 -4.99
N GLU A 140 39.25 12.01 -4.44
CA GLU A 140 39.42 10.68 -3.85
C GLU A 140 38.49 9.67 -4.56
N THR A 141 39.10 8.72 -5.27
CA THR A 141 38.35 7.65 -5.95
C THR A 141 37.88 6.56 -4.98
N ASP A 142 38.51 6.45 -3.80
CA ASP A 142 38.20 5.43 -2.81
C ASP A 142 37.44 5.94 -1.58
N ILE A 143 36.25 6.49 -1.82
CA ILE A 143 35.31 6.73 -0.72
C ILE A 143 34.68 5.38 -0.33
N GLN A 144 34.94 4.94 0.89
CA GLN A 144 34.24 3.82 1.52
C GLN A 144 32.89 4.31 2.02
N MET A 145 31.83 3.99 1.28
CA MET A 145 30.45 4.26 1.65
C MET A 145 29.70 2.95 1.80
N ASN A 146 28.74 2.91 2.71
CA ASN A 146 27.80 1.80 2.77
C ASN A 146 26.96 1.78 1.48
N LYS A 147 26.48 0.59 1.08
CA LYS A 147 25.64 0.40 -0.11
C LYS A 147 24.43 1.34 -0.14
N HIS A 148 23.75 1.53 1.01
CA HIS A 148 22.60 2.42 1.11
C HIS A 148 22.95 3.90 0.87
N GLU A 149 24.10 4.36 1.37
CA GLU A 149 24.58 5.73 1.18
C GLU A 149 24.97 5.96 -0.28
N MET A 150 25.61 4.97 -0.91
CA MET A 150 25.96 5.00 -2.32
C MET A 150 24.72 5.05 -3.23
N ASP A 151 23.70 4.24 -2.95
CA ASP A 151 22.45 4.25 -3.70
C ASP A 151 21.73 5.60 -3.56
N ALA A 152 21.71 6.18 -2.35
CA ALA A 152 21.15 7.51 -2.10
C ALA A 152 21.91 8.62 -2.85
N LEU A 153 23.25 8.55 -2.88
CA LEU A 153 24.11 9.44 -3.64
C LEU A 153 23.81 9.38 -5.14
N ILE A 154 23.76 8.18 -5.71
CA ILE A 154 23.46 7.98 -7.14
C ILE A 154 22.09 8.57 -7.46
N LEU A 155 21.09 8.34 -6.61
CA LEU A 155 19.74 8.88 -6.79
C LEU A 155 19.75 10.41 -6.74
N ALA A 156 20.38 11.01 -5.73
CA ALA A 156 20.49 12.47 -5.60
C ALA A 156 21.19 13.10 -6.82
N LEU A 157 22.29 12.50 -7.27
CA LEU A 157 23.04 12.96 -8.43
C LEU A 157 22.22 12.87 -9.72
N ARG A 158 21.49 11.77 -9.92
CA ARG A 158 20.58 11.63 -11.08
C ARG A 158 19.47 12.68 -11.05
N THR A 159 18.84 12.92 -9.90
CA THR A 159 17.79 13.94 -9.78
C THR A 159 18.33 15.33 -10.09
N LYS A 160 19.51 15.68 -9.57
CA LYS A 160 20.17 16.94 -9.90
C LYS A 160 20.45 17.05 -11.40
N LEU A 161 21.03 16.02 -12.01
CA LEU A 161 21.36 16.01 -13.44
C LEU A 161 20.14 16.03 -14.36
N GLN A 162 18.95 15.63 -13.89
CA GLN A 162 17.71 15.86 -14.61
C GLN A 162 17.33 17.35 -14.63
N GLN A 163 17.58 18.07 -13.53
CA GLN A 163 17.33 19.51 -13.45
C GLN A 163 18.43 20.33 -14.13
N THR A 164 19.67 19.86 -14.10
CA THR A 164 20.84 20.50 -14.71
C THR A 164 21.47 19.57 -15.78
N PRO A 165 20.81 19.36 -16.92
CA PRO A 165 21.25 18.40 -17.93
C PRO A 165 22.58 18.77 -18.61
N ASN A 166 22.99 20.04 -18.54
CA ASN A 166 24.22 20.55 -19.17
C ASN A 166 25.47 20.44 -18.27
N ASP A 167 25.39 19.79 -17.11
CA ASP A 167 26.52 19.59 -16.20
C ASP A 167 27.38 18.40 -16.64
N ALA A 168 28.36 18.65 -17.53
CA ALA A 168 29.25 17.62 -18.06
C ALA A 168 30.06 16.90 -16.97
N ILE A 169 30.47 17.62 -15.92
CA ILE A 169 31.26 17.08 -14.80
C ILE A 169 30.39 16.20 -13.91
N GLY A 170 29.16 16.60 -13.64
CA GLY A 170 28.22 15.77 -12.89
C GLY A 170 27.90 14.45 -13.62
N TRP A 171 27.75 14.48 -14.95
CA TRP A 171 27.61 13.26 -15.75
C TRP A 171 28.86 12.38 -15.74
N LEU A 172 30.07 12.97 -15.78
CA LEU A 172 31.33 12.24 -15.64
C LEU A 172 31.39 11.51 -14.29
N LEU A 173 31.05 12.21 -13.20
CA LEU A 173 31.06 11.65 -11.86
C LEU A 173 30.07 10.48 -11.73
N LEU A 174 28.85 10.64 -12.22
CA LEU A 174 27.85 9.57 -12.26
C LEU A 174 28.37 8.35 -13.03
N GLY A 175 29.08 8.59 -14.13
CA GLY A 175 29.73 7.56 -14.93
C GLY A 175 30.76 6.75 -14.14
N ARG A 176 31.69 7.44 -13.45
CA ARG A 176 32.73 6.82 -12.62
C ARG A 176 32.15 6.03 -11.45
N ILE A 177 31.13 6.56 -10.78
CA ILE A 177 30.41 5.84 -9.70
C ILE A 177 29.76 4.57 -10.26
N GLY A 178 29.09 4.68 -11.42
CA GLY A 178 28.50 3.52 -12.10
C GLY A 178 29.54 2.43 -12.40
N MET A 179 30.72 2.81 -12.90
CA MET A 179 31.81 1.86 -13.14
C MET A 179 32.30 1.20 -11.84
N LYS A 180 32.51 1.97 -10.76
CA LYS A 180 32.92 1.45 -9.45
C LYS A 180 31.90 0.43 -8.90
N ASN A 181 30.61 0.70 -9.10
CA ASN A 181 29.51 -0.17 -8.66
C ASN A 181 29.15 -1.29 -9.66
N ARG A 182 29.93 -1.45 -10.75
CA ARG A 182 29.65 -2.38 -11.87
C ARG A 182 28.27 -2.21 -12.52
N ASP A 183 27.66 -1.04 -12.38
CA ASP A 183 26.44 -0.65 -13.08
C ASP A 183 26.80 -0.03 -14.43
N ILE A 184 27.05 -0.89 -15.41
CA ILE A 184 27.58 -0.51 -16.72
C ILE A 184 26.56 0.27 -17.54
N LYS A 185 25.27 -0.01 -17.37
CA LYS A 185 24.20 0.72 -18.06
C LYS A 185 24.18 2.19 -17.63
N THR A 186 24.30 2.44 -16.33
CA THR A 186 24.38 3.81 -15.81
C THR A 186 25.66 4.49 -16.22
N ALA A 187 26.78 3.77 -16.15
CA ALA A 187 28.07 4.29 -16.56
C ALA A 187 28.05 4.75 -18.02
N GLU A 188 27.57 3.90 -18.93
CA GLU A 188 27.47 4.19 -20.36
C GLU A 188 26.58 5.40 -20.64
N GLY A 189 25.35 5.41 -20.12
CA GLY A 189 24.42 6.51 -20.35
C GLY A 189 24.97 7.86 -19.85
N ALA A 190 25.63 7.86 -18.69
CA ALA A 190 26.20 9.06 -18.11
C ALA A 190 27.45 9.53 -18.87
N MET A 191 28.37 8.62 -19.20
CA MET A 191 29.63 8.95 -19.87
C MET A 191 29.41 9.42 -21.31
N ILE A 192 28.42 8.86 -22.02
CA ILE A 192 28.00 9.36 -23.34
C ILE A 192 27.49 10.80 -23.24
N LYS A 193 26.68 11.13 -22.22
CA LYS A 193 26.20 12.51 -22.02
C LYS A 193 27.35 13.45 -21.67
N ALA A 194 28.24 13.06 -20.77
CA ALA A 194 29.42 13.86 -20.42
C ALA A 194 30.27 14.17 -21.68
N TYR A 195 30.55 13.16 -22.50
CA TYR A 195 31.32 13.31 -23.73
C TYR A 195 30.61 14.19 -24.77
N LYS A 196 29.28 14.12 -24.89
CA LYS A 196 28.52 15.00 -25.79
C LYS A 196 28.56 16.47 -25.35
N LEU A 197 28.56 16.74 -24.05
CA LEU A 197 28.52 18.10 -23.50
C LEU A 197 29.89 18.80 -23.54
N ALA A 198 30.96 18.05 -23.27
CA ALA A 198 32.31 18.58 -23.25
C ALA A 198 33.26 17.60 -23.96
N PRO A 199 33.14 17.46 -25.29
CA PRO A 199 33.91 16.48 -26.05
C PRO A 199 35.40 16.76 -25.98
N ASP A 200 35.83 18.01 -25.82
CA ASP A 200 37.25 18.39 -25.78
C ASP A 200 37.93 18.24 -24.43
N ASN A 201 37.16 17.97 -23.36
CA ASN A 201 37.69 17.81 -22.03
C ASN A 201 38.49 16.48 -21.92
N VAL A 202 39.74 16.60 -21.51
CA VAL A 202 40.69 15.48 -21.45
C VAL A 202 40.23 14.40 -20.47
N ASP A 203 39.77 14.79 -19.28
CA ASP A 203 39.32 13.84 -18.25
C ASP A 203 38.09 13.05 -18.71
N ILE A 204 37.18 13.70 -19.42
CA ILE A 204 35.97 13.07 -19.97
C ILE A 204 36.34 12.09 -21.09
N LYS A 205 37.21 12.50 -22.03
CA LYS A 205 37.71 11.59 -23.09
C LYS A 205 38.38 10.35 -22.49
N PHE A 206 39.27 10.56 -21.53
CA PHE A 206 40.00 9.50 -20.86
C PHE A 206 39.05 8.54 -20.13
N SER A 207 38.12 9.08 -19.34
CA SER A 207 37.17 8.28 -18.57
C SER A 207 36.20 7.52 -19.49
N TYR A 208 35.78 8.13 -20.61
CA TYR A 208 34.95 7.45 -21.61
C TYR A 208 35.71 6.32 -22.32
N ALA A 209 36.99 6.53 -22.66
CA ALA A 209 37.85 5.48 -23.20
C ALA A 209 38.03 4.31 -22.22
N GLN A 210 38.22 4.60 -20.93
CA GLN A 210 38.28 3.57 -19.88
C GLN A 210 36.99 2.75 -19.80
N LEU A 211 35.83 3.40 -19.88
CA LEU A 211 34.55 2.70 -19.92
C LEU A 211 34.43 1.79 -21.13
N LEU A 212 34.81 2.26 -22.32
CA LEU A 212 34.79 1.47 -23.55
C LEU A 212 35.69 0.23 -23.43
N ILE A 213 36.88 0.37 -22.84
CA ILE A 213 37.77 -0.76 -22.54
C ILE A 213 37.11 -1.71 -21.55
N PHE A 214 36.48 -1.19 -20.50
CA PHE A 214 35.79 -2.00 -19.49
C PHE A 214 34.63 -2.81 -20.08
N MET A 215 33.84 -2.22 -21.00
CA MET A 215 32.75 -2.91 -21.69
C MET A 215 33.25 -4.00 -22.66
N GLY A 216 34.48 -3.86 -23.16
CA GLY A 216 35.11 -4.81 -24.08
C GLY A 216 34.57 -4.75 -25.51
N GLY A 217 35.12 -5.61 -26.38
CA GLY A 217 34.78 -5.69 -27.81
C GLY A 217 35.73 -4.90 -28.72
N GLU A 218 35.95 -5.40 -29.94
CA GLU A 218 36.93 -4.83 -30.88
C GLU A 218 36.62 -3.38 -31.25
N ASN A 219 35.35 -3.07 -31.51
CA ASN A 219 34.93 -1.71 -31.86
C ASN A 219 35.16 -0.71 -30.71
N ASN A 220 34.80 -1.11 -29.47
CA ASN A 220 35.00 -0.27 -28.29
C ASN A 220 36.50 -0.03 -28.02
N ALA A 221 37.33 -1.08 -28.20
CA ALA A 221 38.78 -0.96 -28.07
C ALA A 221 39.38 0.00 -29.13
N ALA A 222 38.91 -0.06 -30.37
CA ALA A 222 39.35 0.85 -31.43
C ALA A 222 38.98 2.32 -31.13
N ILE A 223 37.75 2.56 -30.67
CA ILE A 223 37.29 3.90 -30.28
C ILE A 223 38.08 4.42 -29.07
N ALA A 224 38.27 3.58 -28.04
CA ALA A 224 39.04 3.94 -26.86
C ALA A 224 40.48 4.31 -27.23
N ARG A 225 41.13 3.54 -28.10
CA ARG A 225 42.49 3.83 -28.57
C ARG A 225 42.57 5.18 -29.27
N LYS A 226 41.60 5.49 -30.15
CA LYS A 226 41.54 6.78 -30.83
C LYS A 226 41.40 7.94 -29.85
N LEU A 227 40.52 7.81 -28.86
CA LEU A 227 40.31 8.84 -27.82
C LEU A 227 41.58 9.06 -26.98
N LEU A 228 42.28 7.99 -26.61
CA LEU A 228 43.51 8.08 -25.83
C LEU A 228 44.65 8.73 -26.61
N LEU A 229 44.81 8.41 -27.90
CA LEU A 229 45.82 9.05 -28.76
C LEU A 229 45.57 10.56 -28.90
N ASP A 230 44.31 10.96 -29.03
CA ASP A 230 43.92 12.37 -29.11
C ASP A 230 44.20 13.11 -27.79
N VAL A 231 44.02 12.45 -26.64
CA VAL A 231 44.41 12.99 -25.33
C VAL A 231 45.93 13.19 -25.24
N THR A 232 46.72 12.19 -25.61
CA THR A 232 48.20 12.26 -25.54
C THR A 232 48.77 13.33 -26.47
N ASN A 233 48.23 13.50 -27.67
CA ASN A 233 48.69 14.53 -28.61
C ASN A 233 48.41 15.97 -28.12
N LYS A 234 47.29 16.20 -27.41
CA LYS A 234 46.99 17.50 -26.81
C LYS A 234 47.89 17.82 -25.61
N ASP A 235 48.25 16.81 -24.82
CA ASP A 235 49.14 16.99 -23.66
C ASP A 235 50.55 17.42 -24.11
N HIS A 236 51.08 16.81 -25.17
CA HIS A 236 52.36 17.19 -25.78
C HIS A 236 52.36 18.55 -26.48
N ALA A 237 51.20 19.07 -26.91
CA ALA A 237 51.09 20.39 -27.52
C ALA A 237 51.02 21.55 -26.49
N ASN A 238 50.79 21.22 -25.22
CA ASN A 238 50.66 22.17 -24.11
C ASN A 238 51.89 22.20 -23.18
N MET A 239 52.96 21.45 -23.50
CA MET A 239 54.28 21.50 -22.85
C MET A 239 55.28 22.25 -23.74
#